data_AF-A0A382PH58-F1
#
_entry.id   AF-A0A382PH58-F1
#
_cell.length_a   1.000
_cell.length_b   1.000
_cell.length_c   1.000
_cell.angle_alpha   90.00
_cell.angle_beta   90.00
_cell.angle_gamma   90.00
#
_symmetry.space_group_name_H-M   'P 1'
#
loop_
_entity.id
_entity.type
_entity.pdbx_description
1 polymer ?
#
loop_
_entity_poly.entity_id
_entity_poly.type
_entity_poly.pdbx_seq_one_letter_code
_entity_poly.pdbx_strand_id
1 'polypeptide(L)'
;MTFDQLCDFIENKMSMSHIYQPLLIKTLLESGGSSTVRDIALEFLSYDESQIKYYGTVAKNMPIRVLKSHGVVEKNKDLVELTAKGLSFSQRQKLKSLCDQRLNDFLESRGLKLWDYRLLADPVPDSMRYRVLKASNFRCELCGATKNERPLDVDHIIPRSKKGKTEESNLQVLCSKCNRSKGNKDDTDFRQTEFVDEVEDCHFCGGLDNDRIVSTNESVYAILDKYPVTPLHHLIIPFRHTDDFFTMTERERSDSNALIRQLKNSIKEQDDSVVSFNVGMNCGEEAGQTIMHSHIHLIPRRKGDTPNPRGGVRGVIPNKMD
;
A
#
# COMPACT_ATOMS: atom_id res chain seq x y z
N MET A 1 -35.64 11.11 27.25
CA MET A 1 -36.04 10.19 26.15
C MET A 1 -36.67 8.97 26.80
N THR A 2 -37.83 8.51 26.33
CA THR A 2 -38.48 7.29 26.82
C THR A 2 -37.88 6.04 26.15
N PHE A 3 -38.20 4.85 26.67
CA PHE A 3 -37.80 3.58 26.05
C PHE A 3 -38.28 3.50 24.59
N ASP A 4 -39.57 3.76 24.34
CA ASP A 4 -40.14 3.70 22.99
C ASP A 4 -39.49 4.69 22.02
N GLN A 5 -39.12 5.89 22.51
CA GLN A 5 -38.39 6.87 21.71
C GLN A 5 -36.98 6.42 21.36
N LEU A 6 -36.30 5.70 22.25
CA LEU A 6 -34.96 5.16 22.01
C LEU A 6 -35.01 3.97 21.04
N CYS A 7 -36.01 3.09 21.18
CA CYS A 7 -36.25 1.99 20.24
C CYS A 7 -36.54 2.52 18.83
N ASP A 8 -37.48 3.47 18.68
CA ASP A 8 -37.78 4.10 17.39
C ASP A 8 -36.55 4.81 16.79
N PHE A 9 -35.71 5.42 17.63
CA PHE A 9 -34.46 5.98 17.15
C PHE A 9 -33.53 4.91 16.56
N ILE A 10 -33.32 3.81 17.28
CA ILE A 10 -32.42 2.73 16.84
C ILE A 10 -32.96 2.02 15.59
N GLU A 11 -34.26 1.77 15.53
CA GLU A 11 -34.87 0.99 14.45
C GLU A 11 -35.10 1.82 13.18
N ASN A 12 -35.56 3.07 13.32
CA ASN A 12 -36.11 3.83 12.20
C ASN A 12 -35.34 5.12 11.88
N LYS A 13 -34.66 5.73 12.85
CA LYS A 13 -34.00 7.05 12.66
C LYS A 13 -32.47 7.00 12.61
N MET A 14 -31.86 5.91 13.08
CA MET A 14 -30.41 5.77 13.12
C MET A 14 -29.86 5.58 11.70
N SER A 15 -29.06 6.54 11.23
CA SER A 15 -28.38 6.43 9.95
C SER A 15 -27.08 5.65 10.09
N MET A 16 -27.04 4.47 9.47
CA MET A 16 -25.89 3.57 9.51
C MET A 16 -24.82 3.95 8.47
N SER A 17 -24.12 5.06 8.72
CA SER A 17 -22.88 5.39 7.98
C SER A 17 -21.66 4.67 8.56
N HIS A 18 -21.67 4.39 9.87
CA HIS A 18 -20.60 3.74 10.63
C HIS A 18 -21.21 2.95 11.80
N ILE A 19 -20.45 2.01 12.39
CA ILE A 19 -20.92 1.17 13.51
C ILE A 19 -20.92 1.86 14.89
N TYR A 20 -20.42 3.09 14.98
CA TYR A 20 -20.14 3.74 16.27
C TYR A 20 -21.39 4.12 17.06
N GLN A 21 -22.47 4.54 16.40
CA GLN A 21 -23.72 4.91 17.07
C GLN A 21 -24.38 3.74 17.81
N PRO A 22 -24.63 2.58 17.18
CA PRO A 22 -25.20 1.44 17.90
C PRO A 22 -24.22 0.89 18.94
N LEU A 23 -22.92 0.94 18.66
CA LEU A 23 -21.90 0.50 19.61
C LEU A 23 -21.88 1.36 20.88
N LEU A 24 -21.95 2.70 20.75
CA LEU A 24 -22.02 3.62 21.88
C LEU A 24 -23.22 3.31 22.78
N ILE A 25 -24.41 3.16 22.16
CA ILE A 25 -25.64 2.88 22.90
C ILE A 25 -25.50 1.54 23.63
N LYS A 26 -25.00 0.51 22.95
CA LYS A 26 -24.74 -0.81 23.55
C LYS A 26 -23.79 -0.71 24.75
N THR A 27 -22.65 -0.03 24.61
CA THR A 27 -21.67 0.15 25.71
C THR A 27 -22.29 0.85 26.92
N LEU A 28 -23.10 1.89 26.69
CA LEU A 28 -23.78 2.61 27.77
C LEU A 28 -24.81 1.72 28.47
N LEU A 29 -25.59 0.94 27.72
CA LEU A 29 -26.56 -0.01 28.29
C LEU A 29 -25.87 -1.09 29.14
N GLU A 30 -24.76 -1.65 28.66
CA GLU A 30 -23.96 -2.66 29.38
C GLU A 30 -23.30 -2.08 30.65
N SER A 31 -23.00 -0.79 30.66
CA SER A 31 -22.41 -0.08 31.80
C SER A 31 -23.44 0.52 32.78
N GLY A 32 -24.72 0.13 32.69
CA GLY A 32 -25.77 0.63 33.58
C GLY A 32 -26.22 2.07 33.30
N GLY A 33 -26.03 2.55 32.07
CA GLY A 33 -26.49 3.85 31.59
C GLY A 33 -25.42 4.95 31.52
N SER A 34 -24.21 4.70 32.02
CA SER A 34 -23.11 5.68 31.99
C SER A 34 -21.75 4.99 31.88
N SER A 35 -20.83 5.58 31.10
CA SER A 35 -19.47 5.08 30.94
C SER A 35 -18.51 6.24 30.69
N THR A 36 -17.22 6.04 30.89
CA THR A 36 -16.24 7.07 30.57
C THR A 36 -15.97 7.09 29.07
N VAL A 37 -15.58 8.26 28.53
CA VAL A 37 -15.18 8.37 27.10
C VAL A 37 -14.03 7.40 26.77
N ARG A 38 -13.15 7.14 27.73
CA ARG A 38 -12.04 6.20 27.57
C ARG A 38 -12.54 4.77 27.38
N ASP A 39 -13.49 4.34 28.20
CA ASP A 39 -14.03 2.97 28.13
C ASP A 39 -14.82 2.76 26.84
N ILE A 40 -15.59 3.77 26.43
CA ILE A 40 -16.27 3.79 25.12
C ILE A 40 -15.25 3.67 23.98
N ALA A 41 -14.14 4.41 24.03
CA ALA A 41 -13.11 4.35 23.00
C ALA A 41 -12.39 2.98 22.96
N LEU A 42 -12.16 2.35 24.13
CA LEU A 42 -11.61 1.00 24.22
C LEU A 42 -12.56 -0.03 23.59
N GLU A 43 -13.86 0.12 23.80
CA GLU A 43 -14.86 -0.73 23.17
C GLU A 43 -14.91 -0.49 21.66
N PHE A 44 -14.82 0.76 21.19
CA PHE A 44 -14.77 1.02 19.74
C PHE A 44 -13.57 0.36 19.07
N LEU A 45 -12.42 0.39 19.75
CA LEU A 45 -11.19 -0.23 19.27
C LEU A 45 -11.33 -1.76 19.14
N SER A 46 -12.16 -2.40 19.97
CA SER A 46 -12.36 -3.85 19.94
C SER A 46 -13.16 -4.35 18.74
N TYR A 47 -13.86 -3.45 18.01
CA TYR A 47 -14.59 -3.75 16.77
C TYR A 47 -13.87 -3.25 15.51
N ASP A 48 -12.72 -2.58 15.66
CA ASP A 48 -11.91 -2.16 14.51
C ASP A 48 -11.11 -3.35 13.95
N GLU A 49 -11.68 -4.03 12.96
CA GLU A 49 -11.07 -5.16 12.24
C GLU A 49 -9.65 -4.87 11.75
N SER A 50 -9.35 -3.63 11.36
CA SER A 50 -8.02 -3.24 10.90
C SER A 50 -7.00 -3.30 12.04
N GLN A 51 -7.37 -2.80 13.22
CA GLN A 51 -6.53 -2.83 14.42
C GLN A 51 -6.41 -4.25 14.96
N ILE A 52 -7.51 -5.01 14.99
CA ILE A 52 -7.51 -6.43 15.40
C ILE A 52 -6.56 -7.24 14.53
N LYS A 53 -6.65 -7.11 13.20
CA LYS A 53 -5.76 -7.80 12.26
C LYS A 53 -4.30 -7.40 12.46
N TYR A 54 -4.03 -6.10 12.62
CA TYR A 54 -2.69 -5.58 12.88
C TYR A 54 -2.09 -6.18 14.17
N TYR A 55 -2.79 -6.06 15.30
CA TYR A 55 -2.30 -6.58 16.57
C TYR A 55 -2.25 -8.12 16.59
N GLY A 56 -3.11 -8.80 15.83
CA GLY A 56 -3.02 -10.23 15.58
C GLY A 56 -1.71 -10.63 14.91
N THR A 57 -1.27 -9.88 13.89
CA THR A 57 0.05 -10.08 13.26
C THR A 57 1.20 -9.79 14.23
N VAL A 58 1.11 -8.69 15.00
CA VAL A 58 2.12 -8.35 16.01
C VAL A 58 2.26 -9.48 17.02
N ALA A 59 1.14 -9.96 17.58
CA ALA A 59 1.10 -11.03 18.55
C ALA A 59 1.74 -12.31 18.01
N LYS A 60 1.39 -12.71 16.77
CA LYS A 60 1.92 -13.92 16.12
C LYS A 60 3.43 -13.83 15.87
N ASN A 61 3.93 -12.68 15.43
CA ASN A 61 5.32 -12.53 15.00
C ASN A 61 6.31 -12.30 16.14
N MET A 62 5.86 -11.70 17.24
CA MET A 62 6.74 -11.35 18.36
C MET A 62 6.40 -12.10 19.65
N PRO A 63 5.43 -11.68 20.50
CA PRO A 63 5.30 -12.25 21.84
C PRO A 63 4.96 -13.74 21.81
N ILE A 64 4.08 -14.22 20.92
CA ILE A 64 3.75 -15.65 20.86
C ILE A 64 4.97 -16.46 20.42
N ARG A 65 5.71 -15.99 19.40
CA ARG A 65 6.92 -16.68 18.92
C ARG A 65 7.98 -16.78 20.01
N VAL A 66 8.23 -15.69 20.73
CA VAL A 66 9.24 -15.61 21.80
C VAL A 66 8.83 -16.44 23.02
N LEU A 67 7.59 -16.30 23.49
CA LEU A 67 7.12 -17.06 24.64
C LEU A 67 7.05 -18.57 24.33
N LYS A 68 6.74 -18.93 23.08
CA LYS A 68 6.80 -20.33 22.62
C LYS A 68 8.23 -20.87 22.63
N SER A 69 9.23 -20.11 22.17
CA SER A 69 10.63 -20.56 22.22
C SER A 69 11.16 -20.73 23.65
N HIS A 70 10.57 -20.02 24.62
CA HIS A 70 10.88 -20.19 26.04
C HIS A 70 9.99 -21.22 26.76
N GLY A 71 9.11 -21.93 26.04
CA GLY A 71 8.23 -22.95 26.63
C GLY A 71 7.17 -22.39 27.59
N VAL A 72 6.87 -21.09 27.51
CA VAL A 72 5.88 -20.43 28.37
C VAL A 72 4.46 -20.62 27.82
N VAL A 73 4.33 -20.66 26.49
CA VAL A 73 3.05 -20.86 25.81
C VAL A 73 3.13 -21.93 24.72
N GLU A 74 2.00 -22.60 24.49
CA GLU A 74 1.76 -23.46 23.34
C GLU A 74 0.76 -22.78 22.39
N LYS A 75 0.85 -23.09 21.10
CA LYS A 75 -0.04 -22.55 20.07
C LYS A 75 -0.60 -23.67 19.21
N ASN A 76 -1.92 -23.76 19.14
CA ASN A 76 -2.65 -24.64 18.23
C ASN A 76 -3.62 -23.81 17.37
N LYS A 77 -3.33 -23.70 16.06
CA LYS A 77 -4.02 -22.79 15.13
C LYS A 77 -4.05 -21.35 15.67
N ASP A 78 -5.21 -20.85 16.07
CA ASP A 78 -5.39 -19.50 16.64
C ASP A 78 -5.52 -19.49 18.17
N LEU A 79 -5.51 -20.66 18.82
CA LEU A 79 -5.53 -20.77 20.27
C LEU A 79 -4.10 -20.73 20.84
N VAL A 80 -3.90 -19.88 21.86
CA VAL A 80 -2.64 -19.75 22.61
C VAL A 80 -2.91 -20.09 24.07
N GLU A 81 -2.14 -21.00 24.63
CA GLU A 81 -2.32 -21.46 26.01
C GLU A 81 -1.02 -21.34 26.81
N LEU A 82 -1.12 -20.99 28.09
CA LEU A 82 0.00 -21.15 29.01
C LEU A 82 0.31 -22.64 29.21
N THR A 83 1.61 -22.98 29.18
CA THR A 83 2.09 -24.33 29.47
C THR A 83 1.93 -24.68 30.95
N ALA A 84 1.96 -23.66 31.84
CA ALA A 84 1.69 -23.83 33.26
C ALA A 84 0.18 -24.11 33.51
N LYS A 85 -0.18 -25.39 33.66
CA LYS A 85 -1.54 -25.85 33.99
C LYS A 85 -1.76 -25.91 35.51
N GLY A 86 -3.02 -25.95 35.95
CA GLY A 86 -3.38 -26.23 37.35
C GLY A 86 -3.09 -25.10 38.36
N LEU A 87 -2.86 -23.86 37.90
CA LEU A 87 -2.55 -22.73 38.78
C LEU A 87 -3.72 -22.40 39.72
N SER A 88 -3.44 -22.33 41.03
CA SER A 88 -4.38 -21.86 42.05
C SER A 88 -4.69 -20.37 41.89
N PHE A 89 -5.75 -19.88 42.54
CA PHE A 89 -6.11 -18.45 42.52
C PHE A 89 -4.96 -17.57 43.00
N SER A 90 -4.31 -17.93 44.12
CA SER A 90 -3.19 -17.17 44.69
C SER A 90 -1.96 -17.17 43.78
N GLN A 91 -1.67 -18.30 43.11
CA GLN A 91 -0.59 -18.37 42.12
C GLN A 91 -0.87 -17.48 40.91
N ARG A 92 -2.10 -17.49 40.38
CA ARG A 92 -2.51 -16.62 39.27
C ARG A 92 -2.40 -15.15 39.65
N GLN A 93 -2.85 -14.78 40.84
CA GLN A 93 -2.78 -13.40 41.33
C GLN A 93 -1.33 -12.93 41.49
N LYS A 94 -0.45 -13.80 42.03
CA LYS A 94 0.99 -13.51 42.13
C LYS A 94 1.62 -13.30 40.76
N LEU A 95 1.32 -14.16 39.77
CA LEU A 95 1.83 -14.01 38.41
C LEU A 95 1.34 -12.74 37.73
N LYS A 96 0.05 -12.39 37.89
CA LYS A 96 -0.50 -11.12 37.38
C LYS A 96 0.24 -9.93 37.98
N SER A 97 0.40 -9.91 39.31
CA SER A 97 1.13 -8.84 40.00
C SER A 97 2.58 -8.72 39.51
N LEU A 98 3.26 -9.82 39.22
CA LEU A 98 4.60 -9.79 38.63
C LEU A 98 4.60 -9.22 37.21
N CYS A 99 3.60 -9.54 36.39
CA CYS A 99 3.43 -8.93 35.06
C CYS A 99 3.16 -7.43 35.16
N ASP A 100 2.25 -7.01 36.06
CA ASP A 100 1.90 -5.61 36.28
C ASP A 100 3.10 -4.81 36.76
N GLN A 101 3.89 -5.37 37.68
CA GLN A 101 5.14 -4.76 38.15
C GLN A 101 6.12 -4.58 36.99
N ARG A 102 6.35 -5.61 36.16
CA ARG A 102 7.23 -5.51 34.99
C ARG A 102 6.75 -4.50 33.97
N LEU A 103 5.44 -4.39 33.77
CA LEU A 103 4.84 -3.36 32.90
C LEU A 103 5.09 -1.96 33.46
N ASN A 104 4.88 -1.76 34.76
CA ASN A 104 5.11 -0.49 35.42
C ASN A 104 6.60 -0.10 35.38
N ASP A 105 7.52 -1.00 35.75
CA ASP A 105 8.97 -0.76 35.65
C ASP A 105 9.38 -0.35 34.23
N PHE A 106 8.76 -0.98 33.22
CA PHE A 106 9.00 -0.67 31.81
C PHE A 106 8.41 0.70 31.40
N LEU A 107 7.22 1.04 31.89
CA LEU A 107 6.58 2.35 31.67
C LEU A 107 7.31 3.48 32.39
N GLU A 108 7.85 3.24 33.58
CA GLU A 108 8.64 4.22 34.34
C GLU A 108 10.00 4.46 33.69
N SER A 109 10.69 3.40 33.26
CA SER A 109 12.03 3.51 32.64
C SER A 109 12.03 4.18 31.27
N ARG A 110 10.92 4.14 30.52
CA ARG A 110 10.80 4.78 29.18
C ARG A 110 9.79 5.93 29.12
N GLY A 111 9.00 6.15 30.17
CA GLY A 111 7.88 7.09 30.21
C GLY A 111 6.66 6.66 29.39
N LEU A 112 5.60 7.48 29.43
CA LEU A 112 4.41 7.37 28.55
C LEU A 112 4.74 7.32 27.05
N LYS A 113 5.98 7.66 26.67
CA LYS A 113 6.55 7.64 25.31
C LYS A 113 6.42 6.30 24.57
N LEU A 114 6.10 5.21 25.26
CA LEU A 114 5.89 3.89 24.68
C LEU A 114 4.62 3.79 23.81
N TRP A 115 3.57 4.55 24.17
CA TRP A 115 2.28 4.58 23.47
C TRP A 115 2.15 5.80 22.54
N ASP A 116 3.25 6.54 22.38
CA ASP A 116 3.25 7.98 22.17
C ASP A 116 3.91 8.40 20.85
N TYR A 117 3.84 7.56 19.81
CA TYR A 117 4.04 8.08 18.46
C TYR A 117 2.76 8.72 17.90
N ARG A 118 1.60 8.53 18.58
CA ARG A 118 0.31 9.13 18.20
C ARG A 118 -0.19 10.20 19.19
N LEU A 119 0.31 10.23 20.43
CA LEU A 119 -0.14 11.15 21.48
C LEU A 119 0.85 12.35 21.69
N LEU A 120 2.12 12.23 21.29
CA LEU A 120 3.11 13.32 21.13
C LEU A 120 3.06 13.89 19.71
N ALA A 121 1.85 13.98 19.19
CA ALA A 121 1.56 14.95 18.18
C ALA A 121 1.46 16.28 18.97
N ASP A 122 2.48 17.14 18.97
CA ASP A 122 2.40 18.22 17.99
C ASP A 122 2.18 17.66 16.59
N PRO A 123 0.92 17.40 16.20
CA PRO A 123 0.67 17.04 14.82
C PRO A 123 1.21 18.19 14.00
N VAL A 124 1.82 17.87 12.86
CA VAL A 124 1.92 18.88 11.79
C VAL A 124 0.52 19.51 11.71
N PRO A 125 0.37 20.82 11.97
CA PRO A 125 -0.94 21.44 12.09
C PRO A 125 -1.80 21.07 10.89
N ASP A 126 -3.09 20.76 11.06
CA ASP A 126 -3.91 20.20 9.98
C ASP A 126 -3.87 21.03 8.68
N SER A 127 -3.77 22.36 8.81
CA SER A 127 -3.60 23.28 7.69
C SER A 127 -2.26 23.13 6.96
N MET A 128 -1.17 22.88 7.69
CA MET A 128 0.16 22.60 7.15
C MET A 128 0.20 21.18 6.56
N ARG A 129 -0.37 20.20 7.26
CA ARG A 129 -0.48 18.81 6.79
C ARG A 129 -1.22 18.76 5.46
N TYR A 130 -2.35 19.45 5.35
CA TYR A 130 -3.11 19.54 4.11
C TYR A 130 -2.33 20.24 2.98
N ARG A 131 -1.60 21.33 3.28
CA ARG A 131 -0.76 22.02 2.30
C ARG A 131 0.35 21.12 1.73
N VAL A 132 1.06 20.40 2.59
CA VAL A 132 2.13 19.48 2.18
C VAL A 132 1.56 18.30 1.38
N LEU A 133 0.43 17.72 1.81
CA LEU A 133 -0.28 16.69 1.03
C LEU A 133 -0.72 17.21 -0.34
N LYS A 134 -1.27 18.42 -0.40
CA LYS A 134 -1.71 19.03 -1.66
C LYS A 134 -0.52 19.31 -2.58
N ALA A 135 0.62 19.77 -2.06
CA ALA A 135 1.84 20.01 -2.82
C ALA A 135 2.38 18.71 -3.47
N SER A 136 2.31 17.59 -2.76
CA SER A 136 2.66 16.25 -3.29
C SER A 136 1.61 15.63 -4.24
N ASN A 137 0.55 16.36 -4.59
CA ASN A 137 -0.62 15.82 -5.29
C ASN A 137 -1.26 14.59 -4.61
N PHE A 138 -1.22 14.52 -3.27
CA PHE A 138 -1.65 13.37 -2.47
C PHE A 138 -0.97 12.06 -2.87
N ARG A 139 0.34 12.11 -3.14
CA ARG A 139 1.17 10.96 -3.51
C ARG A 139 2.40 10.87 -2.61
N CYS A 140 2.91 9.66 -2.47
CA CYS A 140 4.17 9.38 -1.82
C CYS A 140 5.33 9.89 -2.70
N GLU A 141 6.10 10.85 -2.21
CA GLU A 141 7.23 11.47 -2.90
C GLU A 141 8.43 10.53 -3.07
N LEU A 142 8.38 9.32 -2.51
CA LEU A 142 9.37 8.27 -2.80
C LEU A 142 8.89 7.23 -3.84
N CYS A 143 7.59 6.99 -3.99
CA CYS A 143 7.13 5.85 -4.81
C CYS A 143 5.85 6.07 -5.60
N GLY A 144 5.31 7.29 -5.61
CA GLY A 144 4.10 7.66 -6.34
C GLY A 144 2.78 7.14 -5.76
N ALA A 145 2.82 6.26 -4.75
CA ALA A 145 1.62 5.66 -4.16
C ALA A 145 0.64 6.73 -3.65
N THR A 146 -0.62 6.59 -4.02
CA THR A 146 -1.73 7.46 -3.65
C THR A 146 -2.34 7.08 -2.29
N LYS A 147 -3.17 7.98 -1.75
CA LYS A 147 -3.96 7.74 -0.53
C LYS A 147 -4.90 6.52 -0.62
N ASN A 148 -5.32 6.13 -1.82
CA ASN A 148 -6.21 4.98 -2.04
C ASN A 148 -5.44 3.65 -1.99
N GLU A 149 -4.15 3.68 -2.33
CA GLU A 149 -3.30 2.49 -2.32
C GLU A 149 -2.73 2.22 -0.93
N ARG A 150 -2.27 3.27 -0.24
CA ARG A 150 -1.68 3.19 1.09
C ARG A 150 -1.93 4.46 1.91
N PRO A 151 -2.01 4.35 3.24
CA PRO A 151 -1.99 5.52 4.10
C PRO A 151 -0.75 6.38 3.84
N LEU A 152 -0.96 7.69 3.72
CA LEU A 152 0.09 8.70 3.55
C LEU A 152 0.38 9.41 4.87
N ASP A 153 1.66 9.50 5.16
CA ASP A 153 2.23 10.20 6.29
C ASP A 153 2.93 11.47 5.81
N VAL A 154 2.86 12.53 6.61
CA VAL A 154 3.69 13.72 6.44
C VAL A 154 4.88 13.54 7.38
N ASP A 155 6.02 13.15 6.82
CA ASP A 155 7.25 12.84 7.54
C ASP A 155 8.19 14.05 7.57
N HIS A 156 9.05 14.11 8.59
CA HIS A 156 10.10 15.12 8.67
C HIS A 156 11.33 14.66 7.89
N ILE A 157 11.84 15.48 6.97
CA ILE A 157 13.09 15.23 6.23
C ILE A 157 14.22 15.03 7.23
N ILE A 158 14.59 16.08 7.96
CA ILE A 158 15.44 15.98 9.14
C ILE A 158 14.56 15.46 10.28
N PRO A 159 14.82 14.25 10.81
CA PRO A 159 13.99 13.66 11.85
C PRO A 159 13.97 14.53 13.09
N ARG A 160 12.84 14.57 13.80
CA ARG A 160 12.71 15.30 15.08
C ARG A 160 13.77 14.90 16.11
N SER A 161 14.18 13.63 16.15
CA SER A 161 15.27 13.15 17.02
C SER A 161 16.62 13.82 16.74
N LYS A 162 16.82 14.37 15.53
CA LYS A 162 17.98 15.18 15.14
C LYS A 162 17.70 16.69 15.19
N LYS A 163 16.68 17.13 15.95
CA LYS A 163 16.25 18.53 16.07
C LYS A 163 15.64 19.15 14.80
N GLY A 164 15.09 18.33 13.91
CA GLY A 164 14.31 18.83 12.76
C GLY A 164 13.06 19.60 13.20
N LYS A 165 12.82 20.76 12.59
CA LYS A 165 11.66 21.62 12.89
C LYS A 165 10.40 21.16 12.15
N THR A 166 9.24 21.54 12.66
CA THR A 166 7.95 21.29 11.99
C THR A 166 7.58 22.51 11.15
N GLU A 167 8.11 22.55 9.94
CA GLU A 167 7.96 23.62 8.97
C GLU A 167 7.91 23.01 7.57
N GLU A 168 7.22 23.64 6.62
CA GLU A 168 7.01 23.05 5.28
C GLU A 168 8.32 22.70 4.55
N SER A 169 9.39 23.46 4.80
CA SER A 169 10.74 23.19 4.27
C SER A 169 11.36 21.89 4.78
N ASN A 170 10.88 21.32 5.89
CA ASN A 170 11.38 20.10 6.51
C ASN A 170 10.33 18.96 6.50
N LEU A 171 9.25 19.08 5.75
CA LEU A 171 8.19 18.07 5.66
C LEU A 171 8.09 17.50 4.25
N GLN A 172 7.84 16.20 4.14
CA GLN A 172 7.68 15.45 2.90
C GLN A 172 6.57 14.40 3.03
N VAL A 173 5.98 13.95 1.92
CA VAL A 173 4.89 12.98 1.93
C VAL A 173 5.39 11.59 1.60
N LEU A 174 5.20 10.63 2.50
CA LEU A 174 5.61 9.24 2.29
C LEU A 174 4.45 8.30 2.60
N CYS A 175 4.29 7.23 1.81
CA CYS A 175 3.36 6.16 2.18
C CYS A 175 3.90 5.39 3.39
N SER A 176 3.01 4.76 4.14
CA SER A 176 3.34 4.02 5.37
C SER A 176 4.49 2.99 5.23
N LYS A 177 4.69 2.41 4.04
CA LYS A 177 5.82 1.52 3.72
C LYS A 177 7.13 2.29 3.58
N CYS A 178 7.13 3.35 2.77
CA CYS A 178 8.29 4.19 2.49
C CYS A 178 8.76 4.93 3.76
N ASN A 179 7.82 5.51 4.50
CA ASN A 179 8.07 6.18 5.77
C ASN A 179 8.77 5.25 6.78
N ARG A 180 8.25 4.02 6.94
CA ARG A 180 8.85 3.00 7.79
C ARG A 180 10.25 2.59 7.34
N SER A 181 10.48 2.56 6.02
CA SER A 181 11.76 2.16 5.43
C SER A 181 12.84 3.23 5.65
N LYS A 182 12.51 4.51 5.49
CA LYS A 182 13.39 5.65 5.81
C LYS A 182 13.79 5.66 7.28
N GLY A 183 12.80 5.54 8.18
CA GLY A 183 13.03 5.61 9.62
C GLY A 183 13.64 6.95 10.07
N ASN A 184 14.27 6.95 11.25
CA ASN A 184 14.79 8.17 11.88
C ASN A 184 16.31 8.39 11.72
N LYS A 185 16.98 7.55 10.93
CA LYS A 185 18.43 7.63 10.69
C LYS A 185 18.77 8.38 9.41
N ASP A 186 17.82 8.42 8.48
CA ASP A 186 17.93 8.99 7.15
C ASP A 186 17.25 10.37 7.10
N ASP A 187 17.91 11.35 6.49
CA ASP A 187 17.45 12.72 6.25
C ASP A 187 17.35 13.09 4.77
N THR A 188 17.25 12.09 3.90
CA THR A 188 17.02 12.28 2.47
C THR A 188 15.70 13.02 2.22
N ASP A 189 15.78 14.03 1.35
CA ASP A 189 14.66 14.81 0.85
C ASP A 189 14.12 14.18 -0.43
N PHE A 190 12.96 13.53 -0.34
CA PHE A 190 12.33 12.88 -1.49
C PHE A 190 11.40 13.82 -2.29
N ARG A 191 11.21 15.08 -1.86
CA ARG A 191 10.39 16.07 -2.60
C ARG A 191 10.92 16.38 -3.99
N GLN A 192 12.23 16.22 -4.18
CA GLN A 192 12.89 16.41 -5.48
C GLN A 192 12.88 15.16 -6.35
N THR A 193 12.21 14.09 -5.93
CA THR A 193 11.99 12.94 -6.81
C THR A 193 10.97 13.35 -7.87
N GLU A 194 11.44 13.73 -9.05
CA GLU A 194 10.57 14.11 -10.15
C GLU A 194 9.74 12.90 -10.61
N PHE A 195 8.47 12.90 -10.24
CA PHE A 195 7.45 12.07 -10.88
C PHE A 195 6.66 12.98 -11.80
N VAL A 196 7.17 13.19 -13.01
CA VAL A 196 6.46 13.99 -14.00
C VAL A 196 5.25 13.17 -14.46
N ASP A 197 4.02 13.67 -14.29
CA ASP A 197 2.84 12.98 -14.82
C ASP A 197 2.82 13.07 -16.36
N GLU A 198 3.30 14.19 -16.93
CA GLU A 198 3.41 14.44 -18.36
C GLU A 198 4.66 15.27 -18.69
N VAL A 199 5.40 14.88 -19.73
CA VAL A 199 6.57 15.63 -20.22
C VAL A 199 6.20 16.35 -21.52
N GLU A 200 6.50 17.65 -21.59
CA GLU A 200 6.38 18.47 -22.80
C GLU A 200 7.27 17.83 -23.89
N ASP A 201 6.70 17.53 -25.07
CA ASP A 201 7.31 16.77 -26.18
C ASP A 201 7.35 15.23 -26.07
N CYS A 202 6.75 14.62 -25.05
CA CYS A 202 6.59 13.16 -25.03
C CYS A 202 5.39 12.68 -25.87
N HIS A 203 5.65 11.81 -26.86
CA HIS A 203 4.65 11.24 -27.78
C HIS A 203 3.51 10.44 -27.13
N PHE A 204 3.70 10.03 -25.87
CA PHE A 204 2.71 9.28 -25.08
C PHE A 204 2.04 10.13 -23.98
N CYS A 205 2.48 11.37 -23.76
CA CYS A 205 1.93 12.29 -22.75
C CYS A 205 0.98 13.31 -23.38
N GLY A 206 0.14 13.97 -22.57
CA GLY A 206 -0.65 15.11 -23.01
C GLY A 206 -1.98 14.74 -23.68
N GLY A 207 -2.54 13.58 -23.33
CA GLY A 207 -3.79 13.08 -23.89
C GLY A 207 -3.63 12.60 -25.33
N LEU A 208 -3.25 11.34 -25.50
CA LEU A 208 -3.56 10.66 -26.76
C LEU A 208 -5.07 10.82 -27.02
N ASP A 209 -5.45 11.25 -28.23
CA ASP A 209 -6.84 11.19 -28.66
C ASP A 209 -7.39 9.80 -28.30
N ASN A 210 -8.48 9.77 -27.52
CA ASN A 210 -9.10 8.54 -27.00
C ASN A 210 -9.31 7.49 -28.11
N ASP A 211 -9.44 7.93 -29.36
CA ASP A 211 -9.62 7.11 -30.55
C ASP A 211 -8.45 6.14 -30.85
N ARG A 212 -7.24 6.39 -30.31
CA ARG A 212 -6.09 5.48 -30.47
C ARG A 212 -5.99 4.42 -29.38
N ILE A 213 -6.64 4.63 -28.25
CA ILE A 213 -6.61 3.72 -27.11
C ILE A 213 -7.53 2.54 -27.41
N VAL A 214 -6.94 1.35 -27.53
CA VAL A 214 -7.70 0.13 -27.82
C VAL A 214 -8.18 -0.58 -26.55
N SER A 215 -7.51 -0.34 -25.43
CA SER A 215 -7.91 -0.90 -24.13
C SER A 215 -7.23 -0.15 -22.98
N THR A 216 -7.82 -0.19 -21.80
CA THR A 216 -7.29 0.41 -20.58
C THR A 216 -7.40 -0.56 -19.43
N ASN A 217 -6.46 -0.49 -18.50
CA ASN A 217 -6.57 -1.15 -17.22
C ASN A 217 -5.97 -0.24 -16.15
N GLU A 218 -6.83 0.43 -15.39
CA GLU A 218 -6.43 1.22 -14.21
C GLU A 218 -5.33 2.25 -14.51
N SER A 219 -4.07 1.97 -14.15
CA SER A 219 -2.94 2.89 -14.31
C SER A 219 -2.26 2.85 -15.68
N VAL A 220 -2.72 2.00 -16.60
CA VAL A 220 -2.11 1.80 -17.92
C VAL A 220 -3.15 1.74 -19.02
N TYR A 221 -2.73 2.02 -20.25
CA TYR A 221 -3.51 1.88 -21.47
C TYR A 221 -2.73 1.13 -22.54
N ALA A 222 -3.42 0.71 -23.58
CA ALA A 222 -2.83 0.07 -24.74
C ALA A 222 -3.22 0.77 -26.04
N ILE A 223 -2.26 0.85 -26.95
CA ILE A 223 -2.42 1.31 -28.32
C ILE A 223 -1.84 0.29 -29.30
N LEU A 224 -2.23 0.36 -30.57
CA LEU A 224 -1.53 -0.34 -31.64
C LEU A 224 -0.24 0.39 -31.99
N ASP A 225 0.83 -0.37 -32.19
CA ASP A 225 2.10 0.17 -32.69
C ASP A 225 1.91 0.68 -34.13
N LYS A 226 2.41 1.88 -34.41
CA LYS A 226 2.37 2.50 -35.75
C LYS A 226 3.27 1.78 -36.75
N TYR A 227 4.35 1.15 -36.26
CA TYR A 227 5.33 0.39 -37.03
C TYR A 227 5.40 -1.05 -36.49
N PRO A 228 4.32 -1.83 -36.67
CA PRO A 228 4.20 -3.13 -36.04
C PRO A 228 5.25 -4.14 -36.56
N VAL A 229 5.92 -4.86 -35.64
CA VAL A 229 6.83 -5.98 -36.00
C VAL A 229 6.05 -7.09 -36.68
N THR A 230 4.84 -7.38 -36.18
CA THR A 230 3.86 -8.28 -36.78
C THR A 230 2.45 -7.67 -36.63
N PRO A 231 1.47 -8.02 -37.47
CA PRO A 231 0.11 -7.51 -37.33
C PRO A 231 -0.47 -7.76 -35.93
N LEU A 232 -1.16 -6.75 -35.40
CA LEU A 232 -1.70 -6.66 -34.03
C LEU A 232 -0.63 -6.47 -32.93
N HIS A 233 0.53 -5.86 -33.26
CA HIS A 233 1.52 -5.42 -32.26
C HIS A 233 0.95 -4.29 -31.40
N HIS A 234 0.89 -4.51 -30.08
CA HIS A 234 0.41 -3.54 -29.12
C HIS A 234 1.54 -3.00 -28.24
N LEU A 235 1.37 -1.75 -27.82
CA LEU A 235 2.18 -1.11 -26.78
C LEU A 235 1.32 -0.91 -25.54
N ILE A 236 1.79 -1.36 -24.38
CA ILE A 236 1.15 -1.12 -23.08
C ILE A 236 1.95 -0.06 -22.35
N ILE A 237 1.29 1.05 -22.00
CA ILE A 237 1.92 2.31 -21.61
C ILE A 237 1.25 2.81 -20.32
N PRO A 238 1.98 3.23 -19.28
CA PRO A 238 1.37 3.89 -18.13
C PRO A 238 0.82 5.26 -18.51
N PHE A 239 -0.25 5.70 -17.84
CA PHE A 239 -0.75 7.07 -18.03
C PHE A 239 0.27 8.10 -17.52
N ARG A 240 0.97 7.78 -16.43
CA ARG A 240 2.03 8.60 -15.85
C ARG A 240 3.33 8.42 -16.64
N HIS A 241 3.96 9.53 -17.00
CA HIS A 241 5.30 9.49 -17.59
C HIS A 241 6.30 8.83 -16.64
N THR A 242 6.97 7.82 -17.15
CA THR A 242 8.03 7.11 -16.44
C THR A 242 8.96 6.52 -17.48
N ASP A 243 10.27 6.74 -17.37
CA ASP A 243 11.20 6.46 -18.46
C ASP A 243 11.15 5.02 -18.96
N ASP A 244 11.15 4.02 -18.06
CA ASP A 244 11.26 2.61 -18.42
C ASP A 244 10.66 1.68 -17.34
N PHE A 245 10.85 0.37 -17.50
CA PHE A 245 10.37 -0.64 -16.54
C PHE A 245 10.77 -0.38 -15.09
N PHE A 246 12.00 0.10 -14.90
CA PHE A 246 12.63 0.20 -13.59
C PHE A 246 12.09 1.41 -12.83
N THR A 247 11.62 2.43 -13.56
CA THR A 247 10.97 3.61 -12.98
C THR A 247 9.45 3.44 -12.80
N MET A 248 8.83 2.43 -13.41
CA MET A 248 7.43 2.07 -13.13
C MET A 248 7.19 1.76 -11.64
N THR A 249 6.01 2.11 -11.15
CA THR A 249 5.51 1.67 -9.84
C THR A 249 5.09 0.20 -9.88
N GLU A 250 5.00 -0.43 -8.71
CA GLU A 250 4.53 -1.83 -8.61
C GLU A 250 3.10 -2.01 -9.15
N ARG A 251 2.24 -1.00 -8.98
CA ARG A 251 0.87 -1.02 -9.49
C ARG A 251 0.86 -0.95 -11.02
N GLU A 252 1.61 -0.03 -11.61
CA GLU A 252 1.73 0.08 -13.07
C GLU A 252 2.22 -1.24 -13.67
N ARG A 253 3.23 -1.90 -13.07
CA ARG A 253 3.68 -3.23 -13.52
C ARG A 253 2.60 -4.31 -13.39
N SER A 254 1.87 -4.32 -12.28
CA SER A 254 0.76 -5.27 -12.06
C SER A 254 -0.38 -5.05 -13.05
N ASP A 255 -0.77 -3.81 -13.27
CA ASP A 255 -1.84 -3.42 -14.18
C ASP A 255 -1.44 -3.69 -15.65
N SER A 256 -0.17 -3.45 -16.02
CA SER A 256 0.38 -3.87 -17.32
C SER A 256 0.28 -5.37 -17.51
N ASN A 257 0.67 -6.17 -16.53
CA ASN A 257 0.61 -7.64 -16.62
C ASN A 257 -0.84 -8.13 -16.78
N ALA A 258 -1.79 -7.51 -16.09
CA ALA A 258 -3.21 -7.83 -16.26
C ALA A 258 -3.71 -7.47 -17.66
N LEU A 259 -3.35 -6.28 -18.18
CA LEU A 259 -3.75 -5.83 -19.51
C LEU A 259 -3.13 -6.69 -20.63
N ILE A 260 -1.86 -7.08 -20.50
CA ILE A 260 -1.19 -8.01 -21.42
C ILE A 260 -1.97 -9.33 -21.53
N ARG A 261 -2.44 -9.88 -20.40
CA ARG A 261 -3.21 -11.14 -20.39
C ARG A 261 -4.57 -10.98 -21.07
N GLN A 262 -5.24 -9.84 -20.85
CA GLN A 262 -6.51 -9.53 -21.49
C GLN A 262 -6.35 -9.39 -23.02
N LEU A 263 -5.40 -8.56 -23.45
CA LEU A 263 -5.11 -8.34 -24.88
C LEU A 263 -4.67 -9.63 -25.57
N LYS A 264 -3.82 -10.44 -24.93
CA LYS A 264 -3.40 -11.74 -25.47
C LYS A 264 -4.59 -12.67 -25.74
N ASN A 265 -5.63 -12.64 -24.92
CA ASN A 265 -6.84 -13.44 -25.17
C ASN A 265 -7.68 -12.82 -26.30
N SER A 266 -7.92 -11.50 -26.25
CA SER A 266 -8.68 -10.79 -27.28
C SER A 266 -8.05 -10.92 -28.68
N ILE A 267 -6.72 -10.81 -28.80
CA ILE A 267 -5.98 -10.99 -30.05
C ILE A 267 -6.17 -12.40 -30.61
N LYS A 268 -6.14 -13.43 -29.76
CA LYS A 268 -6.36 -14.82 -30.18
C LYS A 268 -7.81 -15.10 -30.59
N GLU A 269 -8.76 -14.37 -30.03
CA GLU A 269 -10.16 -14.43 -30.46
C GLU A 269 -10.38 -13.73 -31.81
N GLN A 270 -9.61 -12.66 -32.07
CA GLN A 270 -9.66 -11.92 -33.33
C GLN A 270 -8.92 -12.63 -34.48
N ASP A 271 -7.81 -13.29 -34.20
CA ASP A 271 -6.97 -14.00 -35.18
C ASP A 271 -6.46 -15.33 -34.60
N ASP A 272 -7.08 -16.42 -35.05
CA ASP A 272 -6.78 -17.78 -34.59
C ASP A 272 -5.42 -18.32 -35.06
N SER A 273 -4.82 -17.69 -36.08
CA SER A 273 -3.48 -18.01 -36.57
C SER A 273 -2.38 -17.59 -35.60
N VAL A 274 -2.70 -16.71 -34.63
CA VAL A 274 -1.81 -16.30 -33.55
C VAL A 274 -1.65 -17.42 -32.53
N VAL A 275 -0.48 -18.04 -32.53
CA VAL A 275 -0.17 -19.20 -31.69
C VAL A 275 0.81 -18.89 -30.56
N SER A 276 1.52 -17.77 -30.62
CA SER A 276 2.57 -17.40 -29.66
C SER A 276 2.72 -15.89 -29.56
N PHE A 277 3.51 -15.41 -28.59
CA PHE A 277 3.74 -13.98 -28.38
C PHE A 277 5.19 -13.75 -27.97
N ASN A 278 5.75 -12.61 -28.38
CA ASN A 278 6.90 -12.01 -27.72
C ASN A 278 6.41 -10.86 -26.85
N VAL A 279 6.91 -10.81 -25.62
CA VAL A 279 6.63 -9.72 -24.68
C VAL A 279 7.97 -9.19 -24.21
N GLY A 280 8.15 -7.88 -24.30
CA GLY A 280 9.44 -7.25 -23.99
C GLY A 280 9.38 -5.74 -23.99
N MET A 281 10.50 -5.14 -23.63
CA MET A 281 10.69 -3.71 -23.53
C MET A 281 12.18 -3.41 -23.64
N ASN A 282 12.49 -2.26 -24.20
CA ASN A 282 13.83 -1.68 -24.16
C ASN A 282 13.86 -0.65 -23.03
N CYS A 283 14.88 -0.70 -22.18
CA CYS A 283 15.09 0.23 -21.07
C CYS A 283 16.39 1.01 -21.31
N GLY A 284 16.27 2.30 -21.65
CA GLY A 284 17.38 3.17 -22.02
C GLY A 284 17.75 3.13 -23.50
N GLU A 285 18.43 4.19 -23.94
CA GLU A 285 18.76 4.44 -25.36
C GLU A 285 19.63 3.32 -25.96
N GLU A 286 20.64 2.87 -25.22
CA GLU A 286 21.56 1.79 -25.64
C GLU A 286 20.86 0.43 -25.79
N ALA A 287 19.72 0.24 -25.11
CA ALA A 287 18.87 -0.93 -25.29
C ALA A 287 17.93 -0.79 -26.51
N GLY A 288 17.97 0.33 -27.22
CA GLY A 288 17.13 0.63 -28.36
C GLY A 288 15.79 1.27 -28.00
N GLN A 289 15.66 1.89 -26.82
CA GLN A 289 14.46 2.64 -26.46
C GLN A 289 14.47 4.02 -27.17
N THR A 290 13.41 4.32 -27.92
CA THR A 290 13.32 5.56 -28.73
C THR A 290 12.39 6.61 -28.14
N ILE A 291 11.38 6.19 -27.39
CA ILE A 291 10.52 7.06 -26.60
C ILE A 291 10.81 6.76 -25.13
N MET A 292 11.36 7.75 -24.42
CA MET A 292 11.68 7.66 -22.98
C MET A 292 10.42 7.77 -22.12
N HIS A 293 9.43 6.95 -22.43
CA HIS A 293 8.26 6.70 -21.62
C HIS A 293 7.97 5.21 -21.78
N SER A 294 8.07 4.48 -20.68
CA SER A 294 7.91 3.04 -20.54
C SER A 294 6.77 2.50 -21.39
N HIS A 295 7.08 1.56 -22.27
CA HIS A 295 6.11 0.88 -23.10
C HIS A 295 6.50 -0.59 -23.25
N ILE A 296 5.57 -1.48 -22.93
CA ILE A 296 5.77 -2.92 -23.07
C ILE A 296 5.20 -3.35 -24.41
N HIS A 297 6.04 -3.96 -25.23
CA HIS A 297 5.65 -4.58 -26.49
C HIS A 297 4.93 -5.90 -26.22
N LEU A 298 3.75 -6.05 -26.82
CA LEU A 298 3.04 -7.32 -26.95
C LEU A 298 2.93 -7.65 -28.44
N ILE A 299 3.79 -8.54 -28.91
CA ILE A 299 3.97 -8.88 -30.33
C ILE A 299 3.38 -10.26 -30.60
N PRO A 300 2.24 -10.37 -31.31
CA PRO A 300 1.64 -11.65 -31.68
C PRO A 300 2.47 -12.39 -32.73
N ARG A 301 2.62 -13.70 -32.57
CA ARG A 301 3.43 -14.56 -33.44
C ARG A 301 2.59 -15.64 -34.11
N ARG A 302 2.86 -15.85 -35.40
CA ARG A 302 2.20 -16.84 -36.27
C ARG A 302 3.21 -17.87 -36.75
N LYS A 303 2.73 -19.04 -37.15
CA LYS A 303 3.61 -20.07 -37.69
C LYS A 303 4.21 -19.57 -39.03
N GLY A 304 5.54 -19.56 -39.12
CA GLY A 304 6.25 -19.17 -40.35
C GLY A 304 6.36 -17.66 -40.57
N ASP A 305 6.01 -16.82 -39.60
CA ASP A 305 6.21 -15.37 -39.66
C ASP A 305 7.69 -14.95 -39.60
N THR A 306 8.58 -15.87 -39.20
CA THR A 306 10.02 -15.76 -39.29
C THR A 306 10.62 -17.08 -39.79
N PRO A 307 11.63 -17.07 -40.68
CA PRO A 307 12.28 -18.29 -41.15
C PRO A 307 12.96 -19.09 -40.04
N ASN A 308 13.52 -18.42 -39.03
CA ASN A 308 14.20 -19.06 -37.91
C ASN A 308 13.83 -18.37 -36.58
N PRO A 309 12.86 -18.90 -35.81
CA PRO A 309 12.44 -18.29 -34.55
C PRO A 309 13.40 -18.58 -33.39
N ARG A 310 14.38 -19.48 -33.56
CA ARG A 310 15.37 -19.81 -32.53
C ARG A 310 16.21 -18.57 -32.23
N GLY A 311 16.51 -18.35 -30.96
CA GLY A 311 17.23 -17.16 -30.49
C GLY A 311 16.34 -16.15 -29.78
N GLY A 312 15.15 -15.87 -30.32
CA GLY A 312 14.16 -14.98 -29.70
C GLY A 312 14.78 -13.65 -29.24
N VAL A 313 14.75 -13.40 -27.93
CA VAL A 313 15.31 -12.18 -27.29
C VAL A 313 16.78 -11.97 -27.63
N ARG A 314 17.55 -13.01 -27.94
CA ARG A 314 18.96 -12.86 -28.35
C ARG A 314 19.13 -12.09 -29.66
N GLY A 315 18.06 -11.96 -30.45
CA GLY A 315 18.01 -11.12 -31.66
C GLY A 315 18.13 -9.62 -31.41
N VAL A 316 18.08 -9.14 -30.14
CA VAL A 316 18.35 -7.74 -29.79
C VAL A 316 19.76 -7.31 -30.21
N ILE A 317 20.72 -8.24 -30.22
CA ILE A 317 22.01 -8.07 -30.87
C ILE A 317 22.01 -9.03 -32.07
N PRO A 318 21.78 -8.55 -33.31
CA PRO A 318 21.53 -9.42 -34.47
C PRO A 318 22.56 -10.54 -34.65
N ASN A 319 23.84 -10.23 -34.43
CA ASN A 319 24.96 -11.17 -34.56
C ASN A 319 25.05 -12.22 -33.42
N LYS A 320 24.12 -12.20 -32.46
CA LYS A 320 24.06 -13.12 -31.30
C LYS A 320 22.81 -13.99 -31.30
N MET A 321 22.02 -13.95 -32.38
CA MET A 321 20.73 -14.62 -32.48
C MET A 321 20.83 -16.16 -32.42
N ASP A 322 21.92 -16.77 -32.88
CA ASP A 322 22.10 -18.23 -32.98
C ASP A 322 22.29 -18.95 -31.63
#